data_AF-A0AB34T7M5-F1
#
_entry.id   AF-A0AB34T7M5-F1
#
_cell.length_a   1.000
_cell.length_b   1.000
_cell.length_c   1.000
_cell.angle_alpha   90.00
_cell.angle_beta   90.00
_cell.angle_gamma   90.00
#
_symmetry.space_group_name_H-M   'P 1'
#
loop_
_entity.id
_entity.type
_entity.pdbx_description
1 polymer ?
#
loop_
_entity_poly.entity_id
_entity_poly.type
_entity_poly.pdbx_seq_one_letter_code
_entity_poly.pdbx_strand_id
1 'polypeptide(L)' 'MGWFSNDDDNNYQVVAKHMLGPDEVLISGVSMEEAEQYRNSYSGSGDIVITHC' A
#
# COMPACT_ATOMS: atom_id res chain seq x y z
N MET A 1 -14.65 25.30 -6.74
CA MET A 1 -13.94 24.01 -6.77
C MET A 1 -13.04 23.96 -5.54
N GLY A 2 -13.57 23.55 -4.38
CA GLY A 2 -12.79 23.31 -3.16
C GLY A 2 -12.15 21.93 -3.27
N TRP A 3 -10.82 21.76 -3.15
CA TRP A 3 -10.05 21.76 -1.91
C TRP A 3 -10.57 20.69 -0.95
N PHE A 4 -10.60 19.44 -1.40
CA PHE A 4 -10.73 18.31 -0.47
C PHE A 4 -9.35 18.02 0.11
N SER A 5 -9.34 17.95 1.43
CA SER A 5 -8.19 18.04 2.32
C SER A 5 -7.11 16.99 2.03
N ASN A 6 -5.93 17.49 1.66
CA ASN A 6 -4.68 16.74 1.46
C ASN A 6 -4.02 16.35 2.80
N ASP A 7 -4.79 15.98 3.84
CA ASP A 7 -4.24 15.74 5.18
C ASP A 7 -4.36 14.28 5.66
N ASP A 8 -5.07 13.43 4.92
CA ASP A 8 -5.28 12.00 5.27
C ASP A 8 -4.74 11.03 4.21
N ASP A 9 -3.98 11.52 3.23
CA ASP A 9 -3.58 10.69 2.09
C ASP A 9 -2.52 9.65 2.49
N ASN A 10 -1.55 10.01 3.32
CA ASN A 10 -0.39 9.16 3.64
C ASN A 10 -0.63 8.12 4.75
N ASN A 11 -1.81 7.50 4.75
CA ASN A 11 -2.22 6.54 5.78
C ASN A 11 -2.28 5.10 5.28
N TYR A 12 -1.74 4.80 4.10
CA TYR A 12 -1.77 3.46 3.55
C TYR A 12 -0.39 2.81 3.54
N GLN A 13 -0.39 1.49 3.73
CA GLN A 13 0.77 0.63 3.57
C GLN A 13 0.45 -0.57 2.70
N VAL A 14 1.43 -1.03 1.94
CA VAL A 14 1.35 -2.24 1.12
C VAL A 14 2.15 -3.33 1.79
N VAL A 15 1.49 -4.45 2.05
CA VAL A 15 2.07 -5.62 2.70
C VAL A 15 2.02 -6.81 1.74
N ALA A 16 3.17 -7.43 1.48
CA ALA A 16 3.25 -8.74 0.84
C ALA A 16 3.06 -9.84 1.88
N LYS A 17 1.99 -10.61 1.73
CA LYS A 17 1.78 -11.84 2.49
C LYS A 17 2.40 -13.01 1.73
N HIS A 18 3.31 -13.71 2.38
CA HIS A 18 3.92 -14.92 1.83
C HIS A 18 3.26 -16.16 2.44
N MET A 19 2.93 -17.18 1.63
CA MET A 19 2.31 -18.41 2.14
C MET A 19 3.21 -19.21 3.12
N LEU A 20 4.52 -19.04 2.99
CA LEU A 20 5.54 -19.80 3.75
C LEU A 20 6.51 -18.91 4.54
N GLY A 21 6.21 -17.61 4.64
CA GLY A 21 7.11 -16.63 5.25
C GLY A 21 6.35 -15.54 6.02
N PRO A 22 7.06 -14.74 6.82
CA PRO A 22 6.47 -13.60 7.50
C PRO A 22 5.97 -12.55 6.50
N ASP A 23 4.95 -11.80 6.92
CA ASP A 23 4.44 -10.66 6.16
C ASP A 23 5.53 -9.58 6.01
N GLU A 24 5.72 -9.06 4.80
CA GLU A 24 6.72 -8.05 4.49
C GLU A 24 6.02 -6.72 4.12
N VAL A 25 6.35 -5.65 4.84
CA VAL A 25 5.87 -4.31 4.50
C VAL A 25 6.76 -3.75 3.40
N LEU A 26 6.18 -3.57 2.21
CA LEU A 26 6.91 -3.12 1.03
C LEU A 26 7.03 -1.59 0.99
N ILE A 27 5.94 -0.90 1.34
CA ILE A 27 5.88 0.55 1.41
C ILE A 27 4.82 0.97 2.45
N SER A 28 5.05 2.08 3.15
CA SER A 28 4.18 2.56 4.22
C SER A 28 4.16 4.08 4.26
N GLY A 29 3.05 4.65 4.73
CA GLY A 29 2.87 6.10 4.82
C GLY A 29 2.73 6.74 3.45
N VAL A 30 2.05 6.05 2.52
CA VAL A 30 1.79 6.51 1.16
C VAL A 30 0.31 6.73 0.92
N SER A 31 0.03 7.50 -0.14
CA SER A 31 -1.33 7.66 -0.66
C SER A 31 -1.95 6.34 -1.10
N MET A 32 -3.28 6.27 -1.08
CA MET A 32 -4.01 5.13 -1.67
C MET A 32 -3.62 4.94 -3.14
N GLU A 33 -3.48 6.05 -3.89
CA GLU A 33 -3.08 6.01 -5.31
C GLU A 33 -1.67 5.42 -5.48
N GLU A 34 -0.69 5.84 -4.67
CA GLU A 34 0.64 5.25 -4.68
C GLU A 34 0.64 3.77 -4.27
N ALA A 35 -0.14 3.40 -3.25
CA ALA A 35 -0.29 2.01 -2.82
C ALA A 35 -0.86 1.13 -3.94
N GLU A 36 -1.85 1.63 -4.70
CA GLU A 36 -2.42 0.94 -5.85
C GLU A 36 -1.47 0.86 -7.04
N GLN A 37 -0.72 1.92 -7.34
CA GLN A 37 0.32 1.89 -8.37
C GLN A 37 1.42 0.87 -8.02
N TYR A 38 1.83 0.83 -6.75
CA TYR A 38 2.82 -0.11 -6.26
C TYR A 38 2.30 -1.56 -6.37
N ARG A 39 1.06 -1.81 -5.92
CA ARG A 39 0.40 -3.12 -6.07
C ARG A 39 0.34 -3.58 -7.53
N ASN A 40 0.03 -2.69 -8.47
CA ASN A 40 -0.03 -3.03 -9.90
C ASN A 40 1.36 -3.26 -10.51
N SER A 41 2.38 -2.56 -10.01
CA SER A 41 3.76 -2.70 -10.50
C SER A 41 4.47 -3.90 -9.85
N TYR A 42 4.00 -4.36 -8.69
CA TYR A 42 4.62 -5.45 -7.95
C TYR A 42 4.38 -6.79 -8.65
N SER A 43 5.45 -7.33 -9.25
CA SER A 43 5.46 -8.64 -9.92
C SER A 43 6.04 -9.76 -9.05
N GLY A 44 6.16 -9.54 -7.74
CA GLY A 44 6.71 -10.51 -6.79
C GLY A 44 5.73 -11.65 -6.46
N SER A 45 6.25 -12.72 -5.87
CA SER A 45 5.43 -13.85 -5.40
C SER A 45 4.87 -13.56 -4.00
N GLY A 46 3.54 -13.47 -3.88
CA GLY A 46 2.84 -13.22 -2.63
C GLY A 46 1.49 -12.53 -2.86
N ASP A 47 0.62 -12.56 -1.87
CA ASP A 47 -0.63 -11.82 -1.88
C ASP A 47 -0.38 -10.39 -1.39
N ILE A 48 -0.65 -9.41 -2.26
CA ILE A 48 -0.46 -7.99 -1.93
C ILE A 48 -1.73 -7.43 -1.30
N VAL A 49 -1.60 -6.94 -0.07
CA VAL A 49 -2.69 -6.37 0.72
C VAL A 49 -2.38 -4.92 1.06
N ILE A 50 -3.30 -4.02 0.73
CA ILE A 50 -3.22 -2.61 1.13
C ILE A 50 -3.95 -2.48 2.47
N THR A 51 -3.29 -1.94 3.48
CA THR A 51 -3.81 -1.77 4.85
C THR A 51 -3.68 -0.32 5.28
N HIS A 52 -4.62 0.16 6.09
CA HIS A 52 -4.54 1.48 6.71
C HIS A 52 -3.61 1.43 7.94
N CYS A 53 -2.75 2.45 8.08
CA CYS A 53 -1.85 2.63 9.23
C CYS A 53 -2.61 3.10 10.49
#